data_AF-A0A929IIN5-F1
#
_entry.id   AF-A0A929IIN5-F1
#
_cell.length_a   1.000
_cell.length_b   1.000
_cell.length_c   1.000
_cell.angle_alpha   90.00
_cell.angle_beta   90.00
_cell.angle_gamma   90.00
#
_symmetry.space_group_name_H-M   'P 1'
#
loop_
_entity.id
_entity.type
_entity.pdbx_description
1 polymer ?
#
loop_
_entity_poly.entity_id
_entity_poly.type
_entity_poly.pdbx_seq_one_letter_code
_entity_poly.pdbx_strand_id
1 'polypeptide(L)'
;NYDSQGIPDLLAGLTGASADILRWIVTILVGGGLLAFCFKDAGFRASKRDMAAGLIIGLLVPAAWYATGVIGYDDFEPTQLGSFTFVNPTGESIMYLMTFSGSTINFGIAVVGGVIAGSFVMAMATKSFQIESFTDANDMIRHLIGAALMGTGGILAMGCTIGQGITGMSTLALGSLIALASIIAGGVYGMKYLEEGSFGGALAAMFSRG
;
A
#
# COMPACT_ATOMS: atom_id res chain seq x y z
N ASN A 1 -20.96 3.01 19.48
CA ASN A 1 -20.93 2.87 18.02
C ASN A 1 -19.56 2.37 17.61
N TYR A 2 -19.51 1.10 17.24
CA TYR A 2 -18.29 0.34 16.93
C TYR A 2 -17.87 0.58 15.47
N ASP A 3 -17.72 1.85 15.07
CA ASP A 3 -17.47 2.22 13.67
C ASP A 3 -15.97 2.28 13.32
N SER A 4 -15.07 2.02 14.28
CA SER A 4 -13.64 1.98 14.05
C SER A 4 -13.06 0.60 14.35
N GLN A 5 -12.47 -0.03 13.33
CA GLN A 5 -11.71 -1.29 13.45
C GLN A 5 -10.27 -1.07 13.94
N GLY A 6 -9.99 0.10 14.52
CA GLY A 6 -8.69 0.41 15.11
C GLY A 6 -8.46 -0.47 16.34
N ILE A 7 -7.30 -1.12 16.42
CA ILE A 7 -6.87 -1.87 17.60
C ILE A 7 -7.07 -1.07 18.91
N PRO A 8 -6.82 0.25 18.96
CA PRO A 8 -7.06 1.05 20.17
C PRO A 8 -8.53 1.14 20.59
N ASP A 9 -9.46 1.19 19.62
CA ASP A 9 -10.89 1.34 19.90
C ASP A 9 -11.54 -0.01 20.28
N LEU A 10 -11.04 -1.11 19.71
CA LEU A 10 -11.38 -2.47 20.14
C LEU A 10 -10.87 -2.75 21.56
N LEU A 11 -9.65 -2.31 21.89
CA LEU A 11 -9.08 -2.41 23.23
C LEU A 11 -9.81 -1.51 24.24
N ALA A 12 -10.23 -0.31 23.84
CA ALA A 12 -11.01 0.59 24.69
C ALA A 12 -12.39 0.00 25.01
N GLY A 13 -13.04 -0.64 24.04
CA GLY A 13 -14.30 -1.36 24.25
C GLY A 13 -14.20 -2.54 25.21
N LEU A 14 -13.04 -3.22 25.26
CA LEU A 14 -12.81 -4.38 26.13
C LEU A 14 -12.32 -4.01 27.55
N THR A 15 -11.63 -2.88 27.71
CA THR A 15 -10.97 -2.50 28.96
C THR A 15 -11.66 -1.37 29.72
N GLY A 16 -12.58 -0.63 29.08
CA GLY A 16 -13.26 0.52 29.69
C GLY A 16 -12.33 1.72 29.95
N ALA A 17 -11.08 1.67 29.49
CA ALA A 17 -10.12 2.75 29.62
C ALA A 17 -10.36 3.85 28.56
N SER A 18 -9.90 5.07 28.84
CA SER A 18 -9.98 6.19 27.92
C SER A 18 -9.26 5.87 26.60
N ALA A 19 -9.99 5.93 25.47
CA ALA A 19 -9.49 5.61 24.14
C ALA A 19 -8.24 6.42 23.74
N ASP A 20 -8.12 7.66 24.23
CA ASP A 20 -6.99 8.54 23.93
C ASP A 20 -5.66 8.01 24.48
N ILE A 21 -5.64 7.54 25.73
CA ILE A 21 -4.43 6.99 26.37
C ILE A 21 -4.03 5.68 25.68
N LEU A 22 -5.00 4.82 25.36
CA LEU A 22 -4.73 3.57 24.65
C LEU A 22 -4.16 3.81 23.25
N ARG A 23 -4.69 4.80 22.51
CA ARG A 23 -4.16 5.20 21.20
C ARG A 23 -2.68 5.56 21.29
N TRP A 24 -2.31 6.45 22.22
CA TRP A 24 -0.91 6.84 22.41
C TRP A 24 -0.01 5.67 22.80
N ILE A 25 -0.44 4.80 23.72
CA ILE A 25 0.33 3.63 24.15
C ILE A 25 0.60 2.70 22.95
N VAL A 26 -0.43 2.34 22.19
CA VAL A 26 -0.27 1.39 21.09
C VAL A 26 0.53 2.02 19.95
N THR A 27 0.34 3.31 19.63
CA THR A 27 1.15 4.02 18.63
C THR A 27 2.62 4.07 19.04
N ILE A 28 2.93 4.38 20.30
CA ILE A 28 4.32 4.42 20.79
C ILE A 28 4.93 3.01 20.79
N LEU A 29 4.18 2.00 21.21
CA LEU A 29 4.69 0.63 21.30
C LEU A 29 4.93 0.03 19.90
N VAL A 30 3.95 0.12 19.00
CA VAL A 30 4.06 -0.43 17.64
C VAL A 30 4.99 0.42 16.79
N GLY A 31 4.79 1.75 16.76
CA GLY A 31 5.62 2.67 16.00
C GLY A 31 7.06 2.71 16.51
N GLY A 32 7.26 2.80 17.82
CA GLY A 32 8.57 2.75 18.46
C GLY A 32 9.26 1.39 18.28
N GLY A 33 8.51 0.29 18.37
CA GLY A 33 9.01 -1.06 18.11
C GLY A 33 9.49 -1.25 16.67
N LEU A 34 8.72 -0.78 15.69
CA LEU A 34 9.09 -0.81 14.27
C LEU A 34 10.31 0.08 13.99
N LEU A 35 10.38 1.27 14.58
CA LEU A 35 11.56 2.13 14.48
C LEU A 35 12.79 1.45 15.08
N ALA A 36 12.68 0.88 16.28
CA ALA A 36 13.78 0.14 16.90
C ALA A 36 14.24 -1.04 16.04
N PHE A 37 13.31 -1.75 15.39
CA PHE A 37 13.62 -2.82 14.46
C PHE A 37 14.38 -2.31 13.22
N CYS A 38 13.90 -1.25 12.57
CA CYS A 38 14.57 -0.65 11.41
C CYS A 38 15.98 -0.13 11.76
N PHE A 39 16.11 0.55 12.91
CA PHE A 39 17.39 1.08 13.37
C PHE A 39 18.32 0.02 13.96
N LYS A 40 17.88 -1.22 14.18
CA LYS A 40 18.74 -2.33 14.59
C LYS A 40 19.64 -2.79 13.45
N ASP A 41 19.18 -2.71 12.21
CA ASP A 41 19.94 -3.11 11.03
C ASP A 41 21.08 -2.12 10.72
N ALA A 42 22.29 -2.64 10.52
CA ALA A 42 23.47 -1.82 10.25
C ALA A 42 23.51 -1.27 8.82
N GLY A 43 22.90 -1.97 7.86
CA GLY A 43 22.79 -1.53 6.47
C GLY A 43 21.85 -0.34 6.33
N PHE A 44 20.70 -0.38 7.02
CA PHE A 44 19.75 0.72 7.04
C PHE A 44 20.37 2.00 7.64
N ARG A 45 21.14 1.88 8.72
CA ARG A 45 21.85 3.04 9.32
C ARG A 45 22.95 3.62 8.42
N ALA A 46 23.56 2.81 7.56
CA ALA A 46 24.62 3.24 6.65
C ALA A 46 24.05 3.94 5.40
N SER A 47 22.86 3.56 4.97
CA SER A 47 22.23 4.08 3.75
C SER A 47 21.39 5.33 4.02
N LYS A 48 21.99 6.51 3.83
CA LYS A 48 21.26 7.81 3.90
C LYS A 48 20.08 7.88 2.92
N ARG A 49 20.16 7.16 1.80
CA ARG A 49 19.11 7.12 0.77
C ARG A 49 17.86 6.42 1.29
N ASP A 50 18.01 5.27 1.96
CA ASP A 50 16.86 4.49 2.44
C ASP A 50 16.18 5.19 3.62
N MET A 51 16.96 5.83 4.49
CA MET A 51 16.44 6.70 5.55
C MET A 51 15.65 7.88 4.97
N ALA A 52 16.19 8.57 3.96
CA ALA A 52 15.51 9.69 3.32
C ALA A 52 14.22 9.23 2.60
N ALA A 53 14.27 8.10 1.90
CA ALA A 53 13.09 7.54 1.23
C ALA A 53 11.99 7.18 2.23
N GLY A 54 12.34 6.49 3.33
CA GLY A 54 11.40 6.15 4.39
C GLY A 54 10.77 7.38 5.06
N LEU A 55 11.57 8.42 5.33
CA LEU A 55 11.07 9.69 5.87
C LEU A 55 10.11 10.38 4.89
N ILE A 56 10.48 10.48 3.61
CA ILE A 56 9.66 11.14 2.59
C ILE A 56 8.32 10.41 2.43
N ILE A 57 8.35 9.09 2.25
CA ILE A 57 7.13 8.28 2.11
C ILE A 57 6.27 8.36 3.37
N GLY A 58 6.90 8.30 4.56
CA GLY A 58 6.20 8.42 5.84
C GLY A 58 5.52 9.78 6.04
N LEU A 59 6.12 10.88 5.55
CA LEU A 59 5.54 12.22 5.60
C LEU A 59 4.47 12.46 4.53
N LEU A 60 4.53 11.75 3.41
CA LEU A 60 3.50 11.85 2.37
C LEU A 60 2.14 11.37 2.89
N VAL A 61 2.09 10.32 3.72
CA VAL A 61 0.84 9.79 4.29
C VAL A 61 0.02 10.85 5.06
N PRO A 62 0.54 11.50 6.12
CA PRO A 62 -0.20 12.57 6.80
C PRO A 62 -0.45 13.78 5.90
N ALA A 63 0.44 14.09 4.95
CA ALA A 63 0.19 15.15 3.98
C ALA A 63 -1.00 14.82 3.06
N ALA A 64 -1.17 13.56 2.65
CA ALA A 64 -2.32 13.11 1.87
C ALA A 64 -3.62 13.18 2.69
N TRP A 65 -3.60 12.73 3.95
CA TRP A 65 -4.74 12.89 4.86
C TRP A 65 -5.12 14.36 5.09
N TYR A 66 -4.14 15.25 5.21
CA TYR A 66 -4.37 16.69 5.32
C TYR A 66 -4.95 17.28 4.03
N ALA A 67 -4.41 16.88 2.88
CA ALA A 67 -4.89 17.34 1.58
C ALA A 67 -6.34 16.91 1.32
N THR A 68 -6.69 15.65 1.57
CA THR A 68 -8.07 15.16 1.36
C THR A 68 -9.02 15.61 2.47
N GLY A 69 -8.57 15.69 3.72
CA GLY A 69 -9.42 16.01 4.87
C GLY A 69 -9.60 17.49 5.19
N VAL A 70 -8.67 18.38 4.79
CA VAL A 70 -8.75 19.83 5.10
C VAL A 70 -8.89 20.66 3.84
N ILE A 71 -8.10 20.37 2.80
CA ILE A 71 -8.11 21.15 1.55
C ILE A 71 -9.24 20.69 0.62
N GLY A 72 -9.50 19.38 0.59
CA GLY A 72 -10.56 18.75 -0.20
C GLY A 72 -11.92 18.64 0.50
N TYR A 73 -12.07 19.28 1.67
CA TYR A 73 -13.33 19.30 2.41
C TYR A 73 -14.22 20.41 1.84
N ASP A 74 -15.11 20.02 0.92
CA ASP A 74 -16.17 20.87 0.39
C ASP A 74 -17.51 20.44 1.04
N ASP A 75 -18.25 21.40 1.60
CA ASP A 75 -19.54 21.16 2.26
C ASP A 75 -20.63 20.65 1.30
N PHE A 76 -20.47 20.87 -0.02
CA PHE A 76 -21.47 20.49 -1.02
C PHE A 76 -21.11 19.21 -1.79
N GLU A 77 -19.84 18.80 -1.84
CA GLU A 77 -19.39 17.58 -2.52
C GLU A 77 -18.13 16.99 -1.85
N PRO A 78 -18.27 16.32 -0.69
CA PRO A 78 -17.14 15.90 0.12
C PRO A 78 -16.31 14.84 -0.61
N THR A 79 -15.02 15.11 -0.80
CA THR A 79 -14.09 14.10 -1.34
C THR A 79 -13.95 12.96 -0.33
N GLN A 80 -13.92 11.71 -0.83
CA GLN A 80 -13.76 10.55 0.06
C GLN A 80 -12.44 10.65 0.84
N LEU A 81 -12.54 10.60 2.17
CA LEU A 81 -11.38 10.54 3.07
C LEU A 81 -10.55 9.30 2.75
N GLY A 82 -9.44 9.52 2.05
CA GLY A 82 -8.52 8.47 1.65
C GLY A 82 -7.09 9.01 1.58
N SER A 83 -6.14 8.18 1.98
CA SER A 83 -4.71 8.38 1.71
C SER A 83 -4.28 7.47 0.56
N PHE A 84 -2.98 7.35 0.29
CA PHE A 84 -2.44 6.60 -0.85
C PHE A 84 -2.98 5.18 -0.94
N THR A 85 -3.68 4.90 -2.03
CA THR A 85 -4.07 3.57 -2.50
C THR A 85 -4.06 3.59 -4.03
N PHE A 86 -3.80 2.44 -4.65
CA PHE A 86 -3.63 2.37 -6.11
C PHE A 86 -4.62 1.42 -6.77
N VAL A 87 -5.37 0.61 -6.01
CA VAL A 87 -6.33 -0.34 -6.61
C VAL A 87 -7.53 0.42 -7.17
N ASN A 88 -8.27 1.13 -6.32
CA ASN A 88 -9.48 1.87 -6.72
C ASN A 88 -9.16 2.99 -7.73
N PRO A 89 -8.16 3.87 -7.49
CA PRO A 89 -7.90 4.98 -8.40
C PRO A 89 -7.40 4.59 -9.79
N THR A 90 -6.75 3.44 -9.93
CA THR A 90 -6.34 2.94 -11.26
C THR A 90 -7.57 2.58 -12.09
N GLY A 91 -8.58 1.94 -11.48
CA GLY A 91 -9.86 1.67 -12.13
C GLY A 91 -10.61 2.96 -12.50
N GLU A 92 -10.67 3.92 -11.58
CA GLU A 92 -11.28 5.23 -11.82
C GLU A 92 -10.56 6.01 -12.93
N SER A 93 -9.23 5.91 -13.01
CA SER A 93 -8.44 6.54 -14.09
C SER A 93 -8.82 5.97 -15.46
N ILE A 94 -9.04 4.65 -15.56
CA ILE A 94 -9.50 4.02 -16.80
C ILE A 94 -10.91 4.48 -17.15
N MET A 95 -11.83 4.52 -16.17
CA MET A 95 -13.20 4.98 -16.38
C MET A 95 -13.25 6.46 -16.80
N TYR A 96 -12.41 7.30 -16.19
CA TYR A 96 -12.24 8.70 -16.57
C TYR A 96 -11.80 8.83 -18.03
N LEU A 97 -10.82 8.04 -18.47
CA LEU A 97 -10.37 8.03 -19.87
C LEU A 97 -11.45 7.56 -20.83
N MET A 98 -12.28 6.57 -20.45
CA MET A 98 -13.39 6.08 -21.28
C MET A 98 -14.56 7.07 -21.36
N THR A 99 -14.84 7.82 -20.28
CA THR A 99 -16.02 8.70 -20.14
C THR A 99 -15.63 10.18 -20.12
N PHE A 100 -14.57 10.55 -20.85
CA PHE A 100 -13.86 11.85 -20.88
C PHE A 100 -14.73 13.14 -20.80
N SER A 101 -16.03 13.07 -21.08
CA SER A 101 -16.99 14.18 -21.05
C SER A 101 -17.81 14.35 -19.75
N GLY A 102 -17.69 13.50 -18.73
CA GLY A 102 -18.59 13.55 -17.56
C GLY A 102 -17.98 13.25 -16.18
N SER A 103 -16.66 13.04 -16.08
CA SER A 103 -16.01 12.70 -14.81
C SER A 103 -15.01 13.77 -14.41
N THR A 104 -14.92 14.09 -13.12
CA THR A 104 -13.94 15.03 -12.54
C THR A 104 -12.69 14.27 -12.09
N ILE A 105 -11.53 14.92 -12.15
CA ILE A 105 -10.28 14.34 -11.63
C ILE A 105 -10.37 14.32 -10.11
N ASN A 106 -10.39 13.13 -9.53
CA ASN A 106 -10.30 12.96 -8.09
C ASN A 106 -8.83 12.88 -7.62
N PHE A 107 -8.62 12.97 -6.30
CA PHE A 107 -7.28 12.89 -5.70
C PHE A 107 -6.52 11.63 -6.10
N GLY A 108 -7.20 10.48 -6.16
CA GLY A 108 -6.59 9.21 -6.55
C GLY A 108 -6.07 9.21 -7.99
N ILE A 109 -6.86 9.69 -8.95
CA ILE A 109 -6.49 9.82 -10.36
C ILE A 109 -5.28 10.76 -10.50
N ALA A 110 -5.29 11.90 -9.78
CA ALA A 110 -4.18 12.84 -9.77
C ALA A 110 -2.89 12.21 -9.22
N VAL A 111 -2.99 11.40 -8.15
CA VAL A 111 -1.86 10.65 -7.58
C VAL A 111 -1.32 9.61 -8.56
N VAL A 112 -2.19 8.85 -9.23
CA VAL A 112 -1.76 7.88 -10.26
C VAL A 112 -1.01 8.59 -11.38
N GLY A 113 -1.55 9.68 -11.92
CA GLY A 113 -0.89 10.51 -12.93
C GLY A 113 0.44 11.08 -12.44
N GLY A 114 0.49 11.56 -11.19
CA GLY A 114 1.69 12.08 -10.55
C GLY A 114 2.80 11.03 -10.39
N VAL A 115 2.46 9.79 -10.03
CA VAL A 115 3.44 8.69 -9.94
C VAL A 115 3.99 8.32 -11.32
N ILE A 116 3.14 8.28 -12.35
CA ILE A 116 3.58 8.00 -13.73
C ILE A 116 4.53 9.11 -14.22
N ALA A 117 4.12 10.38 -14.10
CA ALA A 117 4.94 11.51 -14.53
C ALA A 117 6.23 11.64 -13.71
N GLY A 118 6.15 11.48 -12.39
CA GLY A 118 7.29 11.55 -11.48
C GLY A 118 8.31 10.45 -11.73
N SER A 119 7.87 9.21 -11.92
CA SER A 119 8.77 8.09 -12.26
C SER A 119 9.44 8.28 -13.63
N PHE A 120 8.72 8.82 -14.60
CA PHE A 120 9.27 9.16 -15.92
C PHE A 120 10.35 10.26 -15.84
N VAL A 121 10.07 11.37 -15.15
CA VAL A 121 11.05 12.44 -14.93
C VAL A 121 12.29 11.92 -14.19
N MET A 122 12.08 11.09 -13.17
CA MET A 122 13.18 10.50 -12.41
C MET A 122 14.04 9.58 -13.29
N ALA A 123 13.42 8.70 -14.09
CA ALA A 123 14.13 7.79 -15.00
C ALA A 123 14.98 8.54 -16.05
N MET A 124 14.46 9.66 -16.57
CA MET A 124 15.23 10.53 -17.47
C MET A 124 16.40 11.20 -16.73
N ALA A 125 16.17 11.73 -15.53
CA ALA A 125 17.21 12.39 -14.74
C ALA A 125 18.35 11.44 -14.34
N THR A 126 18.03 10.18 -14.01
CA THR A 126 19.01 9.14 -13.72
C THR A 126 19.61 8.48 -14.97
N LYS A 127 19.17 8.87 -16.17
CA LYS A 127 19.56 8.28 -17.46
C LYS A 127 19.37 6.77 -17.52
N SER A 128 18.38 6.27 -16.78
CA SER A 128 18.03 4.84 -16.71
C SER A 128 16.76 4.51 -17.48
N PHE A 129 16.28 5.44 -18.31
CA PHE A 129 15.13 5.20 -19.17
C PHE A 129 15.48 4.17 -20.24
N GLN A 130 14.79 3.02 -20.19
CA GLN A 130 14.90 1.95 -21.15
C GLN A 130 13.49 1.49 -21.54
N ILE A 131 13.29 1.22 -22.82
CA ILE A 131 12.04 0.67 -23.33
C ILE A 131 12.18 -0.84 -23.35
N GLU A 132 11.45 -1.51 -22.46
CA GLU A 132 11.40 -2.97 -22.37
C GLU A 132 10.11 -3.49 -23.02
N SER A 133 10.20 -4.66 -23.63
CA SER A 133 9.08 -5.39 -24.20
C SER A 133 9.11 -6.83 -23.71
N PHE A 134 7.98 -7.54 -23.84
CA PHE A 134 7.88 -8.94 -23.44
C PHE A 134 8.81 -9.81 -24.28
N THR A 135 9.53 -10.72 -23.62
CA THR A 135 10.52 -11.57 -24.30
C THR A 135 9.86 -12.75 -25.01
N ASP A 136 8.73 -13.24 -24.50
CA ASP A 136 7.95 -14.37 -25.05
C ASP A 136 6.44 -14.15 -24.84
N ALA A 137 5.60 -14.80 -25.64
CA ALA A 137 4.15 -14.85 -25.44
C ALA A 137 3.78 -15.43 -24.07
N ASN A 138 4.51 -16.45 -23.61
CA ASN A 138 4.30 -17.02 -22.27
C ASN A 138 4.61 -16.00 -21.16
N ASP A 139 5.60 -15.15 -21.37
CA ASP A 139 5.96 -14.08 -20.44
C ASP A 139 4.85 -13.03 -20.36
N MET A 140 4.32 -12.60 -21.50
CA MET A 140 3.16 -11.70 -21.56
C MET A 140 1.93 -12.30 -20.84
N ILE A 141 1.62 -13.57 -21.08
CA ILE A 141 0.47 -14.25 -20.44
C ILE A 141 0.63 -14.28 -18.92
N ARG A 142 1.83 -14.60 -18.41
CA ARG A 142 2.10 -14.61 -16.96
C ARG A 142 1.91 -13.23 -16.35
N HIS A 143 2.38 -12.19 -17.00
CA HIS A 143 2.18 -10.80 -16.56
C HIS A 143 0.71 -10.40 -16.54
N LEU A 144 -0.05 -10.73 -17.59
CA LEU A 144 -1.48 -10.44 -17.67
C LEU A 144 -2.30 -11.18 -16.61
N ILE A 145 -2.04 -12.47 -16.40
CA ILE A 145 -2.70 -13.26 -15.35
C ILE A 145 -2.34 -12.68 -13.97
N GLY A 146 -1.07 -12.37 -13.73
CA GLY A 146 -0.62 -11.72 -12.50
C GLY A 146 -1.34 -10.40 -12.24
N ALA A 147 -1.45 -9.53 -13.25
CA ALA A 147 -2.15 -8.25 -13.15
C ALA A 147 -3.64 -8.44 -12.83
N ALA A 148 -4.32 -9.40 -13.47
CA ALA A 148 -5.72 -9.72 -13.18
C ALA A 148 -5.92 -10.21 -11.74
N LEU A 149 -5.05 -11.11 -11.26
CA LEU A 149 -5.07 -11.61 -9.89
C LEU A 149 -4.78 -10.50 -8.86
N MET A 150 -3.83 -9.61 -9.14
CA MET A 150 -3.53 -8.47 -8.28
C MET A 150 -4.67 -7.46 -8.22
N GLY A 151 -5.32 -7.18 -9.36
CA GLY A 151 -6.47 -6.27 -9.42
C GLY A 151 -7.67 -6.82 -8.65
N THR A 152 -8.07 -8.06 -8.96
CA THR A 152 -9.18 -8.73 -8.26
C THR A 152 -8.90 -8.91 -6.77
N GLY A 153 -7.72 -9.42 -6.42
CA GLY A 153 -7.28 -9.58 -5.03
C GLY A 153 -7.21 -8.25 -4.28
N GLY A 154 -6.77 -7.17 -4.93
CA GLY A 154 -6.72 -5.84 -4.35
C GLY A 154 -8.10 -5.28 -4.00
N ILE A 155 -9.12 -5.54 -4.83
CA ILE A 155 -10.50 -5.15 -4.53
C ILE A 155 -11.07 -6.00 -3.39
N LEU A 156 -10.84 -7.31 -3.42
CA LEU A 156 -11.28 -8.23 -2.34
C LEU A 156 -10.63 -7.92 -0.99
N ALA A 157 -9.36 -7.54 -0.99
CA ALA A 157 -8.61 -7.12 0.20
C ALA A 157 -8.88 -5.65 0.59
N MET A 158 -9.74 -4.95 -0.15
CA MET A 158 -10.01 -3.51 0.00
C MET A 158 -8.73 -2.65 0.02
N GLY A 159 -7.70 -3.03 -0.72
CA GLY A 159 -6.49 -2.23 -0.90
C GLY A 159 -5.28 -3.01 -1.42
N CYS A 160 -4.20 -2.28 -1.70
CA CYS A 160 -2.91 -2.83 -2.10
C CYS A 160 -1.88 -2.76 -0.96
N THR A 161 -0.64 -3.16 -1.23
CA THR A 161 0.49 -3.00 -0.29
C THR A 161 0.66 -1.57 0.21
N ILE A 162 0.43 -0.56 -0.63
CA ILE A 162 0.51 0.84 -0.21
C ILE A 162 -0.74 1.25 0.58
N GLY A 163 -1.93 0.85 0.11
CA GLY A 163 -3.20 1.14 0.75
C GLY A 163 -3.34 0.51 2.14
N GLN A 164 -3.18 -0.80 2.25
CA GLN A 164 -3.29 -1.50 3.53
C GLN A 164 -1.98 -1.48 4.31
N GLY A 165 -0.82 -1.54 3.65
CA GLY A 165 0.46 -1.65 4.35
C GLY A 165 1.10 -0.34 4.79
N ILE A 166 0.83 0.78 4.12
CA ILE A 166 1.35 2.10 4.53
C ILE A 166 0.21 2.91 5.14
N THR A 167 -0.86 3.14 4.37
CA THR A 167 -2.01 3.94 4.82
C THR A 167 -2.78 3.23 5.94
N GLY A 168 -3.16 1.96 5.78
CA GLY A 168 -3.90 1.19 6.79
C GLY A 168 -3.11 0.89 8.06
N MET A 169 -1.79 0.69 7.93
CA MET A 169 -0.92 0.55 9.11
C MET A 169 -0.84 1.83 9.93
N SER A 170 -0.96 3.00 9.30
CA SER A 170 -0.97 4.28 10.03
C SER A 170 -2.20 4.45 10.92
N THR A 171 -3.30 3.77 10.61
CA THR A 171 -4.54 3.80 11.42
C THR A 171 -4.64 2.65 12.43
N LEU A 172 -3.63 1.76 12.48
CA LEU A 172 -3.61 0.59 13.37
C LEU A 172 -4.87 -0.29 13.25
N ALA A 173 -5.43 -0.41 12.05
CA ALA A 173 -6.61 -1.24 11.82
C ALA A 173 -6.24 -2.74 11.81
N LEU A 174 -6.99 -3.57 12.54
CA LEU A 174 -6.75 -5.02 12.55
C LEU A 174 -6.92 -5.62 11.14
N GLY A 175 -7.88 -5.11 10.37
CA GLY A 175 -8.12 -5.53 8.98
C GLY A 175 -6.91 -5.26 8.07
N SER A 176 -6.18 -4.17 8.29
CA SER A 176 -4.98 -3.82 7.52
C SER A 176 -3.84 -4.82 7.78
N LEU A 177 -3.64 -5.25 9.02
CA LEU A 177 -2.63 -6.26 9.36
C LEU A 177 -2.92 -7.61 8.70
N ILE A 178 -4.17 -8.06 8.76
CA ILE A 178 -4.59 -9.34 8.17
C ILE A 178 -4.47 -9.27 6.64
N ALA A 179 -4.92 -8.17 6.03
CA ALA A 179 -4.78 -7.95 4.59
C ALA A 179 -3.31 -7.94 4.16
N LEU A 180 -2.45 -7.20 4.88
CA LEU A 180 -1.02 -7.13 4.59
C LEU A 180 -0.34 -8.50 4.75
N ALA A 181 -0.63 -9.23 5.82
CA ALA A 181 -0.11 -10.58 6.04
C ALA A 181 -0.52 -11.53 4.90
N SER A 182 -1.78 -11.44 4.45
CA SER A 182 -2.29 -12.25 3.34
C SER A 182 -1.64 -11.89 2.01
N ILE A 183 -1.41 -10.59 1.75
CA ILE A 183 -0.68 -10.13 0.56
C ILE A 183 0.76 -10.62 0.57
N ILE A 184 1.45 -10.55 1.71
CA ILE A 184 2.83 -11.05 1.85
C ILE A 184 2.88 -12.56 1.63
N ALA A 185 1.99 -13.32 2.27
CA ALA A 185 1.91 -14.77 2.12
C ALA A 185 1.66 -15.17 0.65
N GLY A 186 0.72 -14.50 -0.02
CA GLY A 186 0.44 -14.72 -1.44
C GLY A 186 1.62 -14.37 -2.34
N GLY A 187 2.34 -13.27 -2.07
CA GLY A 187 3.53 -12.87 -2.82
C GLY A 187 4.68 -13.86 -2.67
N VAL A 188 4.96 -14.31 -1.44
CA VAL A 188 5.99 -15.34 -1.17
C VAL A 188 5.64 -16.65 -1.87
N TYR A 189 4.38 -17.07 -1.81
CA TYR A 189 3.92 -18.27 -2.50
C TYR A 189 4.05 -18.15 -4.03
N GLY A 190 3.66 -17.00 -4.59
CA GLY A 190 3.78 -16.73 -6.02
C GLY A 190 5.22 -16.77 -6.51
N MET A 191 6.17 -16.20 -5.76
CA MET A 191 7.59 -16.30 -6.09
C MET A 191 8.10 -17.74 -6.08
N LYS A 192 7.77 -18.53 -5.03
CA LYS A 192 8.17 -19.93 -4.94
C LYS A 192 7.57 -20.80 -6.04
N TYR A 193 6.34 -20.51 -6.44
CA TYR A 193 5.70 -21.18 -7.57
C TYR A 193 6.45 -20.93 -8.88
N LEU A 194 6.92 -19.69 -9.11
CA LEU A 194 7.70 -19.34 -10.29
C LEU A 194 9.11 -19.96 -10.27
N GLU A 195 9.73 -20.12 -9.09
CA GLU A 195 11.05 -20.73 -8.94
C GLU A 195 11.02 -22.26 -9.16
N GLU A 196 10.00 -22.96 -8.65
CA GLU A 196 9.98 -24.43 -8.65
C GLU A 196 9.12 -25.05 -9.75
N GLY A 197 8.28 -24.26 -10.43
CA GLY A 197 7.42 -24.72 -11.53
C GLY A 197 6.36 -25.77 -11.11
N SER A 198 6.22 -26.03 -9.81
CA SER A 198 5.37 -27.06 -9.23
C SER A 198 4.64 -26.51 -8.00
N PHE A 199 3.33 -26.71 -7.94
CA PHE A 199 2.51 -26.33 -6.77
C PHE A 199 2.92 -27.08 -5.50
N GLY A 200 3.31 -28.35 -5.62
CA GLY A 200 3.76 -29.16 -4.48
C GLY A 200 5.16 -28.78 -3.98
N GLY A 201 6.03 -28.37 -4.91
CA GLY A 201 7.35 -27.85 -4.58
C GLY A 201 7.25 -26.53 -3.81
N ALA A 202 6.50 -25.56 -4.33
CA ALA A 202 6.35 -24.25 -3.71
C ALA A 202 5.88 -24.32 -2.25
N LEU A 203 5.00 -25.28 -1.94
CA LEU A 203 4.54 -25.55 -0.58
C LEU A 203 5.65 -26.21 0.26
N ALA A 204 6.35 -27.22 -0.26
CA ALA A 204 7.46 -27.89 0.43
C ALA A 204 8.60 -26.91 0.76
N ALA A 205 8.96 -26.02 -0.18
CA ALA A 205 9.96 -24.98 0.04
C ALA A 205 9.49 -23.82 0.91
N MET A 206 8.17 -23.65 1.08
CA MET A 206 7.62 -22.79 2.12
C MET A 206 7.99 -23.29 3.52
N PHE A 207 7.88 -24.60 3.74
CA PHE A 207 8.11 -25.22 5.03
C PHE A 207 9.55 -25.71 5.26
N SER A 208 10.39 -25.79 4.23
CA SER A 208 11.78 -26.27 4.38
C SER A 208 12.79 -25.22 4.86
N ARG A 209 12.43 -23.93 4.90
CA ARG A 209 13.26 -22.83 5.44
C ARG A 209 12.76 -22.35 6.83
N GLY A 210 12.35 -23.29 7.67
CA GLY A 210 12.11 -23.07 9.10
C GLY A 210 13.36 -23.32 9.92
#